data_AF-A0A957ZJE4-F1
#
_entry.id   AF-A0A957ZJE4-F1
#
_cell.length_a   1.000
_cell.length_b   1.000
_cell.length_c   1.000
_cell.angle_alpha   90.00
_cell.angle_beta   90.00
_cell.angle_gamma   90.00
#
_symmetry.space_group_name_H-M   'P 1'
#
loop_
_entity.id
_entity.type
_entity.pdbx_description
1 polymer ?
#
loop_
_entity_poly.entity_id
_entity_poly.type
_entity_poly.pdbx_seq_one_letter_code
_entity_poly.pdbx_strand_id
1 'polypeptide(L)'
;IFSTASVAKTLTASAIMQLAEQGKVDLDAPLTTYLPYFEMADERYTEITVRHLLEHRSGMPDFDWLAPGYYDNPDNSDSALEELVRSLKTTELLSEPGESFSYTTMGFGLLGHVIEVVSGQSFENYIHDHIFAPLDMESTHQRLTDLDFTQMASPHIPGTDGSWIVNPVFPYAREEGPGSHF
;
A
#
# COMPACT_ATOMS: atom_id res chain seq x y z
N ILE A 1 -2.22 20.48 3.63
CA ILE A 1 -1.98 19.02 3.49
C ILE A 1 -3.13 18.39 2.73
N PHE A 2 -2.84 17.60 1.71
CA PHE A 2 -3.82 16.88 0.89
C PHE A 2 -3.49 15.40 0.91
N SER A 3 -4.49 14.53 0.87
CA SER A 3 -4.27 13.11 0.56
C SER A 3 -3.80 13.00 -0.88
N THR A 4 -2.61 12.44 -1.07
CA THR A 4 -2.01 12.32 -2.40
C THR A 4 -2.54 11.12 -3.21
N ALA A 5 -3.37 10.28 -2.61
CA ALA A 5 -3.91 9.07 -3.23
C ALA A 5 -2.79 8.22 -3.86
N SER A 6 -3.02 7.68 -5.05
CA SER A 6 -2.08 6.77 -5.71
C SER A 6 -0.72 7.36 -6.13
N VAL A 7 -0.48 8.67 -5.94
CA VAL A 7 0.89 9.23 -6.05
C VAL A 7 1.83 8.59 -5.02
N ALA A 8 1.27 8.15 -3.89
CA ALA A 8 1.88 7.31 -2.86
C ALA A 8 2.81 6.21 -3.38
N LYS A 9 2.37 5.53 -4.44
CA LYS A 9 3.06 4.38 -5.04
C LYS A 9 4.48 4.74 -5.49
N THR A 10 4.74 5.99 -5.87
CA THR A 10 6.08 6.45 -6.29
C THR A 10 7.09 6.36 -5.15
N LEU A 11 6.67 6.60 -3.91
CA LEU A 11 7.52 6.59 -2.73
C LEU A 11 7.79 5.16 -2.26
N THR A 12 6.75 4.31 -2.27
CA THR A 12 6.90 2.86 -2.03
C THR A 12 7.81 2.20 -3.07
N ALA A 13 7.62 2.52 -4.36
CA ALA A 13 8.50 2.02 -5.42
C ALA A 13 9.95 2.49 -5.21
N SER A 14 10.15 3.76 -4.82
CA SER A 14 11.48 4.28 -4.51
C SER A 14 12.14 3.53 -3.34
N ALA A 15 11.39 3.24 -2.28
CA ALA A 15 11.89 2.46 -1.14
C ALA A 15 12.28 1.04 -1.53
N ILE A 16 11.48 0.35 -2.35
CA ILE A 16 11.83 -0.98 -2.90
C ILE A 16 13.11 -0.89 -3.73
N MET A 17 13.26 0.13 -4.58
CA MET A 17 14.45 0.31 -5.39
C MET A 17 15.70 0.61 -4.53
N GLN A 18 15.58 1.40 -3.46
CA GLN A 18 16.68 1.61 -2.50
C GLN A 18 17.12 0.30 -1.84
N LEU A 19 16.17 -0.56 -1.44
CA LEU A 19 16.47 -1.87 -0.87
C LEU A 19 17.09 -2.81 -1.92
N ALA A 20 16.69 -2.69 -3.19
CA ALA A 20 17.28 -3.44 -4.29
C ALA A 20 18.73 -3.01 -4.59
N GLU A 21 19.01 -1.71 -4.60
CA GLU A 21 20.38 -1.18 -4.73
C GLU A 21 21.29 -1.64 -3.58
N GLN A 22 20.73 -1.82 -2.38
CA GLN A 22 21.44 -2.38 -1.22
C GLN A 22 21.62 -3.91 -1.30
N GLY A 23 21.10 -4.58 -2.33
CA GLY A 23 21.13 -6.04 -2.47
C GLY A 23 20.24 -6.78 -1.49
N LYS A 24 19.30 -6.10 -0.83
CA LYS A 24 18.36 -6.69 0.15
C LYS A 24 17.07 -7.18 -0.51
N VAL A 25 16.72 -6.63 -1.66
CA VAL A 25 15.58 -7.07 -2.48
C VAL A 25 16.05 -7.35 -3.91
N ASP A 26 15.96 -8.60 -4.33
CA ASP A 26 15.94 -8.99 -5.73
C ASP A 26 14.51 -8.80 -6.29
N LEU A 27 14.40 -8.02 -7.36
CA LEU A 27 13.12 -7.70 -8.03
C LEU A 27 12.50 -8.93 -8.71
N ASP A 28 13.33 -9.87 -9.15
CA ASP A 28 12.90 -11.07 -9.88
C ASP A 28 12.71 -12.28 -8.94
N ALA A 29 13.00 -12.11 -7.65
CA ALA A 29 12.70 -13.13 -6.66
C ALA A 29 11.18 -13.23 -6.40
N PRO A 30 10.65 -14.45 -6.19
CA PRO A 30 9.29 -14.65 -5.72
C PRO A 30 9.04 -13.90 -4.41
N LEU A 31 7.85 -13.35 -4.24
CA LEU A 31 7.43 -12.62 -3.04
C LEU A 31 7.55 -13.49 -1.77
N THR A 32 7.29 -14.79 -1.91
CA THR A 32 7.43 -15.80 -0.85
C THR A 32 8.85 -15.92 -0.30
N THR A 33 9.86 -15.42 -1.02
CA THR A 33 11.24 -15.29 -0.51
C THR A 33 11.32 -14.36 0.70
N TYR A 34 10.54 -13.27 0.68
CA TYR A 34 10.51 -12.26 1.74
C TYR A 34 9.38 -12.53 2.72
N LEU A 35 8.23 -13.01 2.22
CA LEU A 35 7.01 -13.26 2.97
C LEU A 35 6.64 -14.75 2.91
N PRO A 36 7.33 -15.65 3.64
CA PRO A 36 7.13 -17.10 3.51
C PRO A 36 5.76 -17.59 4.00
N TYR A 37 4.98 -16.74 4.67
CA TYR A 37 3.61 -16.99 5.10
C TYR A 37 2.56 -16.39 4.17
N PHE A 38 2.97 -15.74 3.08
CA PHE A 38 2.05 -15.31 2.03
C PHE A 38 1.47 -16.55 1.35
N GLU A 39 0.15 -16.66 1.38
CA GLU A 39 -0.61 -17.74 0.74
C GLU A 39 -1.82 -17.12 0.05
N MET A 40 -2.26 -17.74 -1.04
CA MET A 40 -3.54 -17.46 -1.72
C MET A 40 -4.26 -18.77 -2.02
N ALA A 41 -5.54 -18.69 -2.40
CA ALA A 41 -6.32 -19.87 -2.82
C ALA A 41 -5.80 -20.47 -4.15
N ASP A 42 -5.00 -19.70 -4.90
CA ASP A 42 -4.49 -20.04 -6.22
C ASP A 42 -2.99 -20.35 -6.18
N GLU A 43 -2.58 -21.59 -6.48
CA GLU A 43 -1.19 -22.08 -6.37
C GLU A 43 -0.16 -21.23 -7.15
N ARG A 44 -0.59 -20.51 -8.18
CA ARG A 44 0.26 -19.61 -8.99
C ARG A 44 0.79 -18.41 -8.20
N TYR A 45 0.26 -18.13 -7.00
CA TYR A 45 0.76 -17.04 -6.14
C TYR A 45 2.26 -17.15 -5.87
N THR A 46 2.80 -18.37 -5.89
CA THR A 46 4.22 -18.66 -5.70
C THR A 46 5.12 -18.10 -6.82
N GLU A 47 4.55 -17.69 -7.96
CA GLU A 47 5.24 -17.09 -9.10
C GLU A 47 5.20 -15.55 -9.09
N ILE A 48 4.46 -14.93 -8.15
CA ILE A 48 4.42 -13.48 -8.02
C ILE A 48 5.79 -12.99 -7.55
N THR A 49 6.45 -12.14 -8.35
CA THR A 49 7.71 -11.50 -7.99
C THR A 49 7.48 -10.08 -7.48
N VAL A 50 8.51 -9.50 -6.85
CA VAL A 50 8.49 -8.07 -6.47
C VAL A 50 8.27 -7.18 -7.69
N ARG A 51 8.90 -7.50 -8.83
CA ARG A 51 8.72 -6.80 -10.11
C ARG A 51 7.27 -6.85 -10.58
N HIS A 52 6.60 -8.01 -10.48
CA HIS A 52 5.20 -8.13 -10.88
C HIS A 52 4.29 -7.19 -10.08
N LEU A 53 4.54 -6.99 -8.79
CA LEU A 53 3.79 -6.04 -7.98
C LEU A 53 4.05 -4.58 -8.40
N LEU A 54 5.32 -4.21 -8.60
CA LEU A 54 5.71 -2.87 -9.05
C LEU A 54 5.09 -2.50 -10.40
N GLU A 55 4.98 -3.47 -11.31
CA GLU A 55 4.46 -3.28 -12.67
C GLU A 55 2.94 -3.40 -12.76
N HIS A 56 2.24 -3.69 -11.66
CA HIS A 56 0.82 -4.06 -11.66
C HIS A 56 0.51 -5.25 -12.60
N ARG A 57 1.38 -6.26 -12.59
CA ARG A 57 1.24 -7.48 -13.41
C ARG A 57 1.20 -8.75 -12.56
N SER A 58 0.96 -8.64 -11.25
CA SER A 58 0.89 -9.81 -10.36
C SER A 58 -0.34 -10.68 -10.57
N GLY A 59 -1.37 -10.17 -11.25
CA GLY A 59 -2.68 -10.83 -11.33
C GLY A 59 -3.50 -10.69 -10.05
N MET A 60 -3.04 -9.93 -9.05
CA MET A 60 -3.79 -9.70 -7.82
C MET A 60 -5.05 -8.87 -8.06
N PRO A 61 -6.13 -9.13 -7.30
CA PRO A 61 -7.24 -8.19 -7.22
C PRO A 61 -6.83 -6.91 -6.49
N ASP A 62 -7.79 -5.99 -6.39
CA ASP A 62 -7.64 -4.77 -5.62
C ASP A 62 -8.73 -4.66 -4.55
N PHE A 63 -8.59 -3.69 -3.65
CA PHE A 63 -9.61 -3.49 -2.61
C PHE A 63 -10.94 -3.01 -3.22
N ASP A 64 -12.05 -3.32 -2.54
CA ASP A 64 -13.38 -2.83 -2.91
C ASP A 64 -13.74 -1.58 -2.11
N TRP A 65 -13.07 -0.46 -2.39
CA TRP A 65 -13.32 0.86 -1.73
C TRP A 65 -14.74 1.40 -1.93
N LEU A 66 -15.48 0.86 -2.90
CA LEU A 66 -16.88 1.21 -3.12
C LEU A 66 -17.83 0.37 -2.27
N ALA A 67 -17.32 -0.66 -1.58
CA ALA A 67 -18.11 -1.45 -0.64
C ALA A 67 -18.63 -0.53 0.48
N PRO A 68 -19.94 -0.57 0.78
CA PRO A 68 -20.51 0.19 1.88
C PRO A 68 -19.80 -0.13 3.20
N GLY A 69 -19.33 0.93 3.89
CA GLY A 69 -18.70 0.82 5.21
C GLY A 69 -17.24 0.36 5.19
N TYR A 70 -16.57 0.33 4.03
CA TYR A 70 -15.16 -0.07 3.92
C TYR A 70 -14.24 0.70 4.90
N TYR A 71 -14.45 2.01 5.06
CA TYR A 71 -13.69 2.87 5.98
C TYR A 71 -14.31 3.03 7.37
N ASP A 72 -15.34 2.24 7.74
CA ASP A 72 -16.00 2.39 9.04
C ASP A 72 -15.13 1.85 10.19
N ASN A 73 -14.28 0.85 9.92
CA ASN A 73 -13.39 0.24 10.90
C ASN A 73 -12.07 -0.24 10.28
N PRO A 74 -11.22 0.70 9.79
CA PRO A 74 -9.95 0.37 9.16
C PRO A 74 -8.95 -0.23 10.15
N ASP A 75 -8.08 -1.13 9.69
CA ASP A 75 -6.99 -1.64 10.51
C ASP A 75 -5.82 -0.63 10.51
N ASN A 76 -5.69 0.11 11.61
CA ASN A 76 -4.57 1.04 11.80
C ASN A 76 -3.53 0.53 12.81
N SER A 77 -3.54 -0.78 13.09
CA SER A 77 -2.58 -1.41 14.00
C SER A 77 -1.19 -1.51 13.38
N ASP A 78 -0.16 -1.71 14.22
CA ASP A 78 1.20 -1.94 13.74
C ASP A 78 1.34 -3.23 12.87
N SER A 79 0.35 -4.13 12.92
CA SER A 79 0.29 -5.35 12.10
C SER A 79 -0.54 -5.24 10.81
N ALA A 80 -1.14 -4.09 10.49
CA ALA A 80 -2.09 -3.94 9.39
C ALA A 80 -1.60 -4.48 8.03
N LEU A 81 -0.33 -4.24 7.68
CA LEU A 81 0.28 -4.74 6.44
C LEU A 81 0.53 -6.26 6.47
N GLU A 82 0.86 -6.82 7.63
CA GLU A 82 0.97 -8.27 7.80
C GLU A 82 -0.40 -8.94 7.69
N GLU A 83 -1.41 -8.37 8.35
CA GLU A 83 -2.79 -8.87 8.33
C GLU A 83 -3.38 -8.79 6.92
N LEU A 84 -3.08 -7.73 6.15
CA LEU A 84 -3.40 -7.67 4.72
C LEU A 84 -2.83 -8.89 3.96
N VAL A 85 -1.54 -9.19 4.13
CA VAL A 85 -0.89 -10.33 3.47
C VAL A 85 -1.56 -11.64 3.86
N ARG A 86 -1.89 -11.82 5.14
CA ARG A 86 -2.54 -13.04 5.66
C ARG A 86 -3.99 -13.18 5.18
N SER A 87 -4.70 -12.08 5.00
CA SER A 87 -6.10 -12.09 4.54
C SER A 87 -6.28 -12.66 3.14
N LEU A 88 -5.22 -12.65 2.31
CA LEU A 88 -5.25 -13.10 0.91
C LEU A 88 -5.36 -14.63 0.74
N LYS A 89 -5.27 -15.41 1.82
CA LYS A 89 -5.29 -16.88 1.79
C LYS A 89 -6.51 -17.48 1.08
N THR A 90 -7.64 -16.77 1.05
CA THR A 90 -8.88 -17.21 0.41
C THR A 90 -9.16 -16.53 -0.93
N THR A 91 -8.20 -15.77 -1.46
CA THR A 91 -8.34 -14.94 -2.65
C THR A 91 -7.72 -15.63 -3.86
N GLU A 92 -8.36 -15.54 -5.02
CA GLU A 92 -7.87 -16.06 -6.30
C GLU A 92 -7.21 -14.96 -7.15
N LEU A 93 -6.33 -15.36 -8.07
CA LEU A 93 -5.73 -14.44 -9.03
C LEU A 93 -6.66 -14.18 -10.23
N LEU A 94 -6.63 -12.95 -10.73
CA LEU A 94 -7.37 -12.51 -11.92
C LEU A 94 -6.71 -12.96 -13.23
N SER A 95 -5.40 -13.18 -13.23
CA SER A 95 -4.60 -13.61 -14.38
C SER A 95 -3.32 -14.32 -13.95
N GLU A 96 -2.58 -14.89 -14.90
CA GLU A 96 -1.23 -15.40 -14.63
C GLU A 96 -0.30 -14.26 -14.17
N PRO A 97 0.57 -14.48 -13.18
CA PRO A 97 1.61 -13.52 -12.80
C PRO A 97 2.53 -13.20 -13.98
N GLY A 98 2.73 -11.90 -14.24
CA GLY A 98 3.55 -11.41 -15.35
C GLY A 98 2.88 -11.43 -16.72
N GLU A 99 1.62 -11.87 -16.84
CA GLU A 99 0.93 -11.93 -18.13
C GLU A 99 0.23 -10.60 -18.47
N SER A 100 -0.67 -10.13 -17.62
CA SER A 100 -1.54 -8.99 -17.90
C SER A 100 -1.35 -7.84 -16.92
N PHE A 101 -1.55 -6.61 -17.39
CA PHE A 101 -1.63 -5.44 -16.51
C PHE A 101 -3.00 -5.41 -15.83
N SER A 102 -2.99 -5.37 -14.50
CA SER A 102 -4.15 -5.14 -13.64
C SER A 102 -3.72 -4.27 -12.47
N TYR A 103 -4.19 -3.03 -12.45
CA TYR A 103 -3.88 -2.08 -11.39
C TYR A 103 -4.26 -2.65 -10.02
N THR A 104 -3.36 -2.47 -9.04
CA THR A 104 -3.57 -2.97 -7.67
C THR A 104 -2.87 -2.07 -6.64
N THR A 105 -3.64 -1.55 -5.70
CA THR A 105 -3.15 -0.93 -4.47
C THR A 105 -2.82 -1.99 -3.42
N MET A 106 -3.59 -3.09 -3.35
CA MET A 106 -3.27 -4.23 -2.48
C MET A 106 -1.85 -4.73 -2.73
N GLY A 107 -1.44 -4.84 -4.00
CA GLY A 107 -0.08 -5.25 -4.35
C GLY A 107 1.01 -4.30 -3.82
N PHE A 108 0.71 -3.00 -3.70
CA PHE A 108 1.61 -2.04 -3.06
C PHE A 108 1.61 -2.17 -1.54
N GLY A 109 0.50 -2.56 -0.91
CA GLY A 109 0.47 -2.95 0.51
C GLY A 109 1.42 -4.11 0.80
N LEU A 110 1.45 -5.13 -0.07
CA LEU A 110 2.42 -6.24 0.02
C LEU A 110 3.87 -5.75 -0.11
N LEU A 111 4.15 -4.82 -1.03
CA LEU A 111 5.48 -4.19 -1.13
C LEU A 111 5.83 -3.39 0.14
N GLY A 112 4.87 -2.69 0.75
CA GLY A 112 5.03 -2.04 2.04
C GLY A 112 5.46 -3.03 3.12
N HIS A 113 4.84 -4.20 3.17
CA HIS A 113 5.23 -5.23 4.14
C HIS A 113 6.61 -5.86 3.85
N VAL A 114 6.98 -6.01 2.56
CA VAL A 114 8.35 -6.41 2.20
C VAL A 114 9.37 -5.41 2.74
N ILE A 115 9.10 -4.10 2.64
CA ILE A 115 9.96 -3.06 3.22
C ILE A 115 10.08 -3.28 4.73
N GLU A 116 8.98 -3.56 5.43
CA GLU A 116 9.00 -3.79 6.88
C GLU A 116 9.90 -4.97 7.26
N VAL A 117 9.67 -6.14 6.63
CA VAL A 117 10.40 -7.37 6.94
C VAL A 117 11.89 -7.24 6.61
N VAL A 118 12.22 -6.65 5.46
CA VAL A 118 13.60 -6.57 4.98
C VAL A 118 14.41 -5.49 5.69
N SER A 119 13.77 -4.38 6.08
CA SER A 119 14.44 -3.26 6.75
C SER A 119 14.45 -3.38 8.29
N GLY A 120 13.51 -4.13 8.87
CA GLY A 120 13.28 -4.18 10.32
C GLY A 120 12.65 -2.92 10.90
N GLN A 121 12.13 -2.02 10.05
CA GLN A 121 11.44 -0.78 10.44
C GLN A 121 9.96 -0.88 10.06
N SER A 122 9.08 -0.10 10.69
CA SER A 122 7.74 0.08 10.10
C SER A 122 7.86 0.77 8.75
N PHE A 123 6.87 0.57 7.87
CA PHE A 123 6.86 1.20 6.56
C PHE A 123 7.01 2.73 6.67
N GLU A 124 6.29 3.35 7.59
CA GLU A 124 6.31 4.81 7.78
C GLU A 124 7.68 5.32 8.23
N ASN A 125 8.33 4.60 9.15
CA ASN A 125 9.67 4.98 9.62
C ASN A 125 10.70 4.85 8.50
N TYR A 126 10.63 3.79 7.69
CA TYR A 126 11.52 3.64 6.54
C TYR A 126 11.34 4.81 5.56
N ILE A 127 10.10 5.14 5.20
CA ILE A 127 9.80 6.25 4.29
C ILE A 127 10.28 7.58 4.87
N HIS A 128 10.05 7.82 6.17
CA HIS A 128 10.52 9.03 6.83
C HIS A 128 12.05 9.14 6.79
N ASP A 129 12.75 8.11 7.25
CA ASP A 129 14.20 8.17 7.46
C ASP A 129 15.00 8.12 6.14
N HIS A 130 14.47 7.44 5.12
CA HIS A 130 15.19 7.19 3.86
C HIS A 130 14.69 8.03 2.68
N ILE A 131 13.55 8.72 2.82
CA ILE A 131 12.99 9.57 1.76
C ILE A 131 12.66 10.97 2.27
N PHE A 132 11.82 11.12 3.29
CA PHE A 132 11.36 12.46 3.69
C PHE A 132 12.46 13.31 4.32
N ALA A 133 13.14 12.77 5.34
CA ALA A 133 14.17 13.51 6.07
C ALA A 133 15.36 13.89 5.16
N PRO A 134 15.87 13.03 4.27
CA PRO A 134 16.93 13.42 3.32
C PRO A 134 16.51 14.47 2.28
N LEU A 135 15.20 14.65 2.04
CA LEU A 135 14.64 15.58 1.06
C LEU A 135 13.99 16.81 1.70
N ASP A 136 14.13 16.98 3.02
CA ASP A 136 13.50 18.06 3.81
C ASP A 136 11.97 18.16 3.62
N MET A 137 11.29 17.01 3.48
CA MET A 137 9.84 16.93 3.28
C MET A 137 9.05 17.02 4.58
N GLU A 138 9.24 18.09 5.36
CA GLU A 138 8.68 18.26 6.72
C GLU A 138 7.15 18.37 6.78
N SER A 139 6.46 18.50 5.64
CA SER A 139 5.00 18.62 5.56
C SER A 139 4.33 17.41 4.89
N THR A 140 5.02 16.27 4.84
CA THR A 140 4.53 15.00 4.30
C THR A 140 4.52 13.95 5.41
N HIS A 141 3.41 13.23 5.55
CA HIS A 141 3.19 12.32 6.67
C HIS A 141 2.64 10.99 6.16
N GLN A 142 2.73 9.93 6.98
CA GLN A 142 2.19 8.61 6.64
C GLN A 142 1.09 8.16 7.59
N ARG A 143 1.11 8.66 8.83
CA ARG A 143 0.08 8.34 9.82
C ARG A 143 -0.87 9.51 9.96
N LEU A 144 -2.15 9.20 10.00
CA LEU A 144 -3.19 10.19 10.31
C LEU A 144 -2.96 10.83 11.68
N THR A 145 -2.35 10.09 12.62
CA THR A 145 -1.99 10.59 13.97
C THR A 145 -0.93 11.68 13.97
N ASP A 146 -0.15 11.79 12.90
CA ASP A 146 0.94 12.78 12.80
C ASP A 146 0.45 14.10 12.19
N LEU A 147 -0.81 14.14 11.72
CA LEU A 147 -1.37 15.28 11.01
C LEU A 147 -2.01 16.31 11.94
N ASP A 148 -1.69 17.58 11.69
CA ASP A 148 -2.49 18.70 12.17
C ASP A 148 -3.72 18.87 11.27
N PHE A 149 -4.87 18.40 11.76
CA PHE A 149 -6.15 18.48 11.05
C PHE A 149 -6.55 19.91 10.65
N THR A 150 -6.02 20.95 11.30
CA THR A 150 -6.31 22.35 10.92
C THR A 150 -5.62 22.77 9.62
N GLN A 151 -4.56 22.05 9.21
CA GLN A 151 -3.81 22.28 7.98
C GLN A 151 -4.24 21.35 6.84
N MET A 152 -5.21 20.47 7.11
CA MET A 152 -5.62 19.43 6.19
C MET A 152 -6.87 19.84 5.41
N ALA A 153 -6.86 19.58 4.09
CA ALA A 153 -8.05 19.75 3.27
C ALA A 153 -9.09 18.67 3.64
N SER A 154 -10.32 19.08 3.95
CA SER A 154 -11.40 18.11 4.20
C SER A 154 -11.76 17.35 2.93
N PRO A 155 -11.95 16.02 3.00
CA PRO A 155 -12.44 15.24 1.88
C PRO A 155 -13.86 15.67 1.51
N HIS A 156 -14.20 15.64 0.23
CA HIS A 156 -15.55 15.92 -0.25
C HIS A 156 -16.04 14.75 -1.11
N ILE A 157 -17.32 14.43 -0.99
CA ILE A 157 -18.01 13.41 -1.80
C ILE A 157 -19.18 14.06 -2.55
N PRO A 158 -19.61 13.51 -3.70
CA PRO A 158 -20.74 14.05 -4.44
C PRO A 158 -22.06 13.84 -3.66
N GLY A 159 -22.82 14.92 -3.51
CA GLY A 159 -24.19 14.90 -3.02
C GLY A 159 -25.18 14.44 -4.09
N THR A 160 -26.37 14.00 -3.69
CA THR A 160 -27.43 13.53 -4.59
C THR A 160 -28.01 14.64 -5.48
N ASP A 161 -27.78 15.90 -5.11
CA ASP A 161 -28.20 17.10 -5.83
C ASP A 161 -27.09 17.72 -6.71
N GLY A 162 -25.94 17.04 -6.82
CA GLY A 162 -24.77 17.55 -7.55
C GLY A 162 -23.93 18.55 -6.77
N SER A 163 -24.26 18.83 -5.49
CA SER A 163 -23.38 19.56 -4.58
C SER A 163 -22.19 18.70 -4.13
N TRP A 164 -21.17 19.33 -3.54
CA TRP A 164 -20.10 18.62 -2.85
C TRP A 164 -20.35 18.72 -1.35
N ILE A 165 -20.43 17.58 -0.68
CA ILE A 165 -20.58 17.52 0.77
C ILE A 165 -19.26 17.12 1.40
N VAL A 166 -18.91 17.75 2.52
CA VAL A 166 -17.74 17.34 3.31
C VAL A 166 -17.97 15.91 3.79
N ASN A 167 -17.04 15.01 3.49
CA ASN A 167 -17.10 13.64 3.97
C ASN A 167 -16.66 13.61 5.45
N PRO A 168 -17.52 13.17 6.37
CA PRO A 168 -17.17 13.10 7.79
C PRO A 168 -16.14 12.00 8.08
N VAL A 169 -15.96 11.05 7.17
CA VAL A 169 -14.96 9.97 7.26
C VAL A 169 -13.77 10.33 6.39
N PHE A 170 -12.58 10.38 6.99
CA PHE A 170 -11.36 10.51 6.23
C PHE A 170 -10.97 9.13 5.67
N PRO A 171 -10.84 8.95 4.33
CA PRO A 171 -10.54 7.65 3.74
C PRO A 171 -9.07 7.30 3.96
N TYR A 172 -8.81 6.66 5.10
CA TYR A 172 -7.48 6.25 5.55
C TYR A 172 -7.54 4.88 6.20
N ALA A 173 -6.68 3.98 5.73
CA ALA A 173 -6.42 2.68 6.33
C ALA A 173 -4.92 2.37 6.20
N ARG A 174 -4.27 1.87 7.26
CA ARG A 174 -2.81 1.71 7.25
C ARG A 174 -2.37 0.64 6.25
N GLU A 175 -3.18 -0.38 6.02
CA GLU A 175 -2.98 -1.41 5.01
C GLU A 175 -2.93 -0.87 3.57
N GLU A 176 -3.57 0.27 3.33
CA GLU A 176 -3.56 0.96 2.04
C GLU A 176 -2.43 1.98 1.91
N GLY A 177 -1.79 2.36 3.03
CA GLY A 177 -0.78 3.42 3.11
C GLY A 177 0.24 3.38 1.97
N PRO A 178 0.95 2.26 1.76
CA PRO A 178 1.93 2.11 0.69
C PRO A 178 1.40 2.35 -0.73
N GLY A 179 0.09 2.19 -0.94
CA GLY A 179 -0.55 2.36 -2.24
C GLY A 179 -1.35 3.66 -2.38
N SER A 180 -1.78 4.30 -1.30
CA SER A 180 -2.83 5.33 -1.36
C SER A 180 -2.69 6.51 -0.41
N HIS A 181 -1.83 6.48 0.63
CA HIS A 181 -1.85 7.54 1.65
C HIS A 181 -0.48 8.19 1.88
N PHE A 182 -0.43 9.51 1.64
CA PHE A 182 0.55 10.49 2.12
C PHE A 182 -0.20 11.81 2.34
#